data_AF-A0A831PHP2-F1
#
_entry.id   AF-A0A831PHP2-F1
#
_cell.length_a   1.000
_cell.length_b   1.000
_cell.length_c   1.000
_cell.angle_alpha   90.00
_cell.angle_beta   90.00
_cell.angle_gamma   90.00
#
_symmetry.space_group_name_H-M   'P 1'
#
loop_
_entity.id
_entity.type
_entity.pdbx_description
1 polymer ?
#
loop_
_entity_poly.entity_id
_entity_poly.type
_entity_poly.pdbx_seq_one_letter_code
_entity_poly.pdbx_strand_id
1 'polypeptide(L)'
;MQISNPLKKKKNNKNNKNFLGQFGSQVFLTLLIFISLIAIYGLIVENRQHINEITISELARDISEVKVSSIIVKGDKLEIEYLDGERSISRKEADTPLSQTLINYGLTPVALKDLDISVENPTGWGYWALNLLPFLLPIAFIIFLFWMITRQVKGASMQAFSFGQSKARMINPNDKQQKVLFKDVAGVKEAKEELLEIVEFLRSPAKFLNIGARIPKGVILMGPPGAGKTLLARAIAGEAHVPFF
;
A
#
# COMPACT_ATOMS: atom_id res chain seq x y z
N MET A 1 -47.75 39.04 20.36
CA MET A 1 -46.42 38.97 20.98
C MET A 1 -46.02 37.51 21.04
N GLN A 2 -45.03 37.12 20.22
CA GLN A 2 -44.64 35.74 19.98
C GLN A 2 -43.77 35.20 21.12
N ILE A 3 -44.05 33.97 21.56
CA ILE A 3 -43.24 33.21 22.52
C ILE A 3 -42.08 32.60 21.73
N SER A 4 -40.87 33.11 21.95
CA SER A 4 -39.62 32.59 21.38
C SER A 4 -39.15 31.36 22.15
N ASN A 5 -39.14 30.21 21.49
CA ASN A 5 -38.59 28.95 22.00
C ASN A 5 -37.18 28.76 21.42
N PRO A 6 -36.08 28.80 22.20
CA PRO A 6 -34.75 28.63 21.65
C PRO A 6 -34.28 27.18 21.70
N LEU A 7 -33.82 26.69 20.55
CA LEU A 7 -32.74 25.71 20.39
C LEU A 7 -33.05 24.22 20.68
N LYS A 8 -33.75 23.57 19.73
CA LYS A 8 -33.54 22.14 19.42
C LYS A 8 -32.68 22.02 18.15
N LYS A 9 -31.35 22.08 18.33
CA LYS A 9 -30.36 21.85 17.27
C LYS A 9 -30.49 20.40 16.79
N LYS A 10 -31.06 20.23 15.59
CA LYS A 10 -31.10 18.96 14.85
C LYS A 10 -29.66 18.63 14.41
N LYS A 11 -29.03 17.68 15.10
CA LYS A 11 -27.68 17.20 14.75
C LYS A 11 -27.81 16.30 13.51
N ASN A 12 -27.63 16.90 12.33
CA ASN A 12 -27.50 16.18 11.06
C ASN A 12 -26.24 15.30 11.11
N ASN A 13 -26.43 14.01 11.37
CA ASN A 13 -25.39 12.99 11.21
C ASN A 13 -25.48 12.40 9.79
N LYS A 14 -25.05 13.18 8.80
CA LYS A 14 -24.74 12.73 7.44
C LYS A 14 -23.36 13.27 7.15
N ASN A 15 -22.34 12.40 7.17
CA ASN A 15 -21.07 12.53 6.41
C ASN A 15 -20.00 11.48 6.77
N ASN A 16 -20.37 10.28 7.22
CA ASN A 16 -19.39 9.19 7.45
C ASN A 16 -19.51 8.01 6.46
N LYS A 17 -20.23 8.17 5.34
CA LYS A 17 -20.37 7.09 4.33
C LYS A 17 -19.49 7.28 3.07
N ASN A 18 -18.70 8.34 2.97
CA ASN A 18 -18.02 8.66 1.71
C ASN A 18 -16.50 8.41 1.72
N PHE A 19 -15.89 8.10 2.86
CA PHE A 19 -14.43 7.87 2.92
C PHE A 19 -14.05 6.52 2.31
N LEU A 20 -14.65 5.40 2.75
CA LEU A 20 -14.42 4.09 2.12
C LEU A 20 -14.91 4.03 0.66
N GLY A 21 -16.00 4.74 0.34
CA GLY A 21 -16.54 4.81 -1.02
C GLY A 21 -15.65 5.61 -1.98
N GLN A 22 -15.12 6.77 -1.56
CA GLN A 22 -14.19 7.56 -2.37
C GLN A 22 -12.82 6.89 -2.46
N PHE A 23 -12.30 6.31 -1.38
CA PHE A 23 -11.05 5.54 -1.42
C PHE A 23 -11.18 4.28 -2.28
N GLY A 24 -12.25 3.51 -2.10
CA GLY A 24 -12.52 2.32 -2.92
C GLY A 24 -12.69 2.66 -4.40
N SER A 25 -13.40 3.75 -4.71
CA SER A 25 -13.58 4.22 -6.08
C SER A 25 -12.28 4.69 -6.72
N GLN A 26 -11.42 5.42 -5.99
CA GLN A 26 -10.12 5.87 -6.51
C GLN A 26 -9.15 4.71 -6.70
N VAL A 27 -9.07 3.78 -5.73
CA VAL A 27 -8.22 2.59 -5.85
C VAL A 27 -8.68 1.71 -7.02
N PHE A 28 -9.99 1.50 -7.16
CA PHE A 28 -10.56 0.75 -8.27
C PHE A 28 -10.24 1.39 -9.63
N LEU A 29 -10.40 2.72 -9.76
CA LEU A 29 -10.10 3.44 -11.00
C LEU A 29 -8.60 3.37 -11.34
N THR A 30 -7.71 3.49 -10.35
CA THR A 30 -6.27 3.33 -10.57
C THR A 30 -5.88 1.91 -10.99
N LEU A 31 -6.50 0.88 -10.42
CA LEU A 31 -6.28 -0.51 -10.82
C LEU A 31 -6.77 -0.77 -12.25
N LEU A 32 -7.90 -0.19 -12.64
CA LEU A 32 -8.46 -0.34 -13.98
C LEU A 32 -7.55 0.30 -15.03
N ILE A 33 -7.05 1.51 -14.77
CA ILE A 33 -6.06 2.18 -15.64
C ILE A 33 -4.80 1.33 -15.77
N PHE A 34 -4.33 0.74 -14.67
CA PHE A 34 -3.12 -0.08 -14.66
C PHE A 34 -3.29 -1.37 -15.48
N ILE A 35 -4.42 -2.06 -15.31
CA ILE A 35 -4.77 -3.25 -16.12
C ILE A 35 -4.86 -2.87 -17.60
N SER A 36 -5.44 -1.71 -17.91
CA SER A 36 -5.52 -1.20 -19.29
C SER A 36 -4.14 -0.91 -19.88
N LEU A 37 -3.22 -0.31 -19.11
CA LEU A 37 -1.84 -0.08 -19.54
C LEU A 37 -1.09 -1.39 -19.80
N ILE A 38 -1.27 -2.41 -18.95
CA ILE A 38 -0.68 -3.73 -19.14
C ILE A 38 -1.25 -4.40 -20.40
N ALA A 39 -2.56 -4.33 -20.60
CA ALA A 39 -3.21 -4.89 -21.78
C ALA A 39 -2.73 -4.20 -23.08
N ILE A 40 -2.63 -2.87 -23.07
CA ILE A 40 -2.09 -2.10 -24.20
C ILE A 40 -0.62 -2.46 -24.45
N TYR A 41 0.19 -2.57 -23.39
CA TYR A 41 1.58 -3.01 -23.52
C TYR A 41 1.69 -4.43 -24.10
N GLY A 42 0.85 -5.36 -23.63
CA GLY A 42 0.76 -6.72 -24.15
C GLY A 42 0.43 -6.74 -25.65
N LEU A 43 -0.58 -5.97 -26.07
CA LEU A 43 -0.97 -5.85 -27.48
C LEU A 43 0.15 -5.26 -28.36
N ILE A 44 0.95 -4.33 -27.83
CA ILE A 44 2.09 -3.75 -28.55
C ILE A 44 3.26 -4.74 -28.67
N VAL A 45 3.50 -5.54 -27.63
CA VAL A 45 4.60 -6.53 -27.62
C VAL A 45 4.27 -7.76 -28.47
N GLU A 46 3.02 -8.23 -28.43
CA GLU A 46 2.56 -9.41 -29.18
C GLU A 46 2.56 -9.21 -30.70
N ASN A 47 2.54 -7.95 -31.17
CA ASN A 47 2.64 -7.63 -32.59
C ASN A 47 4.08 -7.69 -33.15
N ARG A 48 5.08 -8.12 -32.36
CA ARG A 48 6.40 -8.49 -32.90
C ARG A 48 6.28 -9.90 -33.48
N GLN A 49 6.11 -9.95 -34.81
CA GLN A 49 5.89 -11.14 -35.63
C GLN A 49 6.77 -12.34 -35.23
N HIS A 50 6.23 -13.55 -35.44
CA HIS A 50 6.97 -14.80 -35.35
C HIS A 50 8.21 -14.74 -36.24
N ILE A 51 9.37 -14.46 -35.66
CA ILE A 51 10.62 -14.48 -36.39
C ILE A 51 11.02 -15.94 -36.53
N ASN A 52 11.07 -16.44 -37.77
CA ASN A 52 11.49 -17.80 -38.06
C ASN A 52 12.98 -17.95 -37.69
N GLU A 53 13.30 -18.87 -36.78
CA GLU A 53 14.69 -19.20 -36.44
C GLU A 53 15.23 -20.22 -37.46
N ILE A 54 16.18 -19.80 -38.30
CA ILE A 54 16.82 -20.67 -39.31
C ILE A 54 18.24 -21.03 -38.90
N THR A 55 18.72 -22.20 -39.33
CA THR A 55 20.09 -22.64 -39.01
C THR A 55 21.14 -21.91 -39.85
N ILE A 56 22.39 -21.84 -39.37
CA ILE A 56 23.49 -21.19 -40.11
C ILE A 56 23.76 -21.88 -41.47
N SER A 57 23.56 -23.19 -41.54
CA SER A 57 23.68 -23.99 -42.78
C SER A 57 22.59 -23.64 -43.78
N GLU A 58 21.36 -23.39 -43.30
CA GLU A 58 20.23 -22.98 -44.12
C GLU A 58 20.41 -21.55 -44.62
N LEU A 59 20.92 -20.65 -43.76
CA LEU A 59 21.34 -19.32 -44.17
C LEU A 59 22.43 -19.36 -45.24
N ALA A 60 23.45 -20.22 -45.08
CA ALA A 60 24.51 -20.36 -46.08
C ALA A 60 23.97 -20.83 -47.43
N ARG A 61 22.95 -21.70 -47.42
CA ARG A 61 22.24 -22.14 -48.62
C ARG A 61 21.42 -21.02 -49.25
N ASP A 62 20.65 -20.27 -48.47
CA ASP A 62 19.83 -19.17 -48.98
C ASP A 62 20.66 -18.01 -49.55
N ILE A 63 21.84 -17.79 -48.99
CA ILE A 63 22.85 -16.87 -49.54
C ILE A 63 23.36 -17.39 -50.89
N SER A 64 23.64 -18.69 -51.00
CA SER A 64 24.08 -19.29 -52.27
C SER A 64 23.01 -19.26 -53.36
N GLU A 65 21.73 -19.29 -52.97
CA GLU A 65 20.58 -19.21 -53.87
C GLU A 65 20.16 -17.75 -54.18
N VAL A 66 20.91 -16.74 -53.71
CA VAL A 66 20.67 -15.30 -53.94
C VAL A 66 19.28 -14.85 -53.44
N LYS A 67 18.84 -15.37 -52.29
CA LYS A 67 17.56 -15.02 -51.67
C LYS A 67 17.66 -13.94 -50.59
N VAL A 68 18.88 -13.69 -50.11
CA VAL A 68 19.16 -12.79 -48.98
C VAL A 68 19.56 -11.41 -49.49
N SER A 69 18.95 -10.36 -48.92
CA SER A 69 19.20 -8.97 -49.29
C SER A 69 20.20 -8.27 -48.35
N SER A 70 20.06 -8.46 -47.04
CA SER A 70 20.96 -7.87 -46.04
C SER A 70 21.06 -8.78 -44.82
N ILE A 71 22.22 -8.70 -44.15
CA ILE A 71 22.46 -9.42 -42.89
C ILE A 71 22.95 -8.43 -41.84
N ILE A 72 22.17 -8.23 -40.79
CA ILE A 72 22.52 -7.39 -39.65
C ILE A 72 23.06 -8.27 -38.53
N VAL A 73 24.32 -8.07 -38.17
CA VAL A 73 25.00 -8.84 -37.11
C VAL A 73 24.89 -8.11 -35.78
N LYS A 74 24.07 -8.62 -34.85
CA LYS A 74 23.89 -8.10 -33.48
C LYS A 74 24.49 -9.07 -32.46
N GLY A 75 25.79 -8.97 -32.23
CA GLY A 75 26.53 -9.90 -31.37
C GLY A 75 26.52 -11.32 -31.96
N ASP A 76 25.89 -12.28 -31.28
CA ASP A 76 25.74 -13.66 -31.74
C ASP A 76 24.45 -13.90 -32.55
N LYS A 77 23.54 -12.93 -32.57
CA LYS A 77 22.29 -12.98 -33.34
C LYS A 77 22.48 -12.33 -34.71
N LEU A 78 21.98 -12.99 -35.73
CA LEU A 78 21.93 -12.53 -37.11
C LEU A 78 20.48 -12.23 -37.44
N GLU A 79 20.17 -10.99 -37.79
CA GLU A 79 18.89 -10.62 -38.38
C GLU A 79 19.06 -10.60 -39.90
N ILE A 80 18.27 -11.41 -40.60
CA ILE A 80 18.38 -11.62 -42.03
C ILE A 80 17.12 -11.04 -42.67
N GLU A 81 17.31 -10.21 -43.68
CA GLU A 81 16.21 -9.68 -44.50
C GLU A 81 16.28 -10.32 -45.88
N TYR A 82 15.24 -11.06 -46.25
CA TYR A 82 15.11 -11.69 -47.56
C TYR A 82 14.64 -10.67 -48.60
N LEU A 83 14.90 -10.94 -49.89
CA LEU A 83 14.41 -10.11 -50.99
C LEU A 83 12.87 -9.99 -51.02
N ASP A 84 12.16 -10.98 -50.46
CA ASP A 84 10.70 -11.01 -50.33
C ASP A 84 10.17 -10.18 -49.14
N GLY A 85 11.05 -9.55 -48.36
CA GLY A 85 10.69 -8.73 -47.19
C GLY A 85 10.43 -9.52 -45.91
N GLU A 86 10.59 -10.85 -45.93
CA GLU A 86 10.55 -11.69 -44.73
C GLU A 86 11.82 -11.50 -43.87
N ARG A 87 11.65 -11.56 -42.55
CA ARG A 87 12.75 -11.43 -41.58
C ARG A 87 12.92 -12.73 -40.80
N SER A 88 14.13 -13.26 -40.83
CA SER A 88 14.50 -14.45 -40.07
C SER A 88 15.65 -14.14 -39.12
N ILE A 89 15.74 -14.90 -38.04
CA ILE A 89 16.88 -14.84 -37.13
C ILE A 89 17.70 -16.11 -37.28
N SER A 90 19.01 -15.94 -37.35
CA SER A 90 19.95 -17.05 -37.20
C SER A 90 20.94 -16.74 -36.08
N ARG A 91 21.68 -17.74 -35.63
CA ARG A 91 22.71 -17.59 -34.59
C ARG A 91 24.03 -18.14 -35.12
N LYS A 92 25.09 -17.37 -34.91
CA LYS A 92 26.45 -17.81 -35.22
C LYS A 92 27.12 -18.45 -34.00
N GLU A 93 28.23 -19.12 -34.23
CA GLU A 93 29.11 -19.56 -33.15
C GLU A 93 29.76 -18.35 -32.45
N ALA A 94 29.88 -18.45 -31.13
CA ALA A 94 30.55 -17.42 -30.33
C ALA A 94 32.02 -17.26 -30.78
N ASP A 95 32.51 -16.02 -30.76
CA ASP A 95 33.92 -15.66 -31.02
C ASP A 95 34.46 -15.92 -32.44
N THR A 96 33.63 -16.33 -33.40
CA THR A 96 34.02 -16.43 -34.82
C THR A 96 33.40 -15.30 -35.67
N PRO A 97 34.15 -14.66 -36.58
CA PRO A 97 33.58 -13.73 -37.54
C PRO A 97 32.61 -14.45 -38.49
N LEU A 98 31.43 -13.86 -38.74
CA LEU A 98 30.39 -14.46 -39.59
C LEU A 98 30.92 -14.83 -40.98
N SER A 99 31.76 -13.97 -41.55
CA SER A 99 32.41 -14.21 -42.84
C SER A 99 33.19 -15.53 -42.85
N GLN A 100 33.86 -15.86 -41.74
CA GLN A 100 34.65 -17.08 -41.60
C GLN A 100 33.77 -18.31 -41.44
N THR A 101 32.69 -18.20 -40.67
CA THR A 101 31.68 -19.25 -40.52
C THR A 101 31.02 -19.58 -41.87
N LEU A 102 30.63 -18.56 -42.63
CA LEU A 102 29.99 -18.72 -43.95
C LEU A 102 30.94 -19.36 -44.99
N ILE A 103 32.24 -19.02 -44.95
CA ILE A 103 33.26 -19.67 -45.78
C ILE A 103 33.40 -21.15 -45.43
N ASN A 104 33.35 -21.51 -44.14
CA ASN A 104 33.41 -22.91 -43.71
C ASN A 104 32.23 -23.75 -44.22
N TYR A 105 31.08 -23.12 -44.48
CA TYR A 105 29.91 -23.76 -45.10
C TYR A 105 29.94 -23.74 -46.64
N GLY A 106 31.05 -23.35 -47.26
CA GLY A 106 31.27 -23.48 -48.70
C GLY A 106 30.95 -22.23 -49.52
N LEU A 107 30.72 -21.08 -48.89
CA LEU A 107 30.53 -19.81 -49.61
C LEU A 107 31.87 -19.24 -50.09
N THR A 108 31.93 -18.82 -51.35
CA THR A 108 33.13 -18.19 -51.90
C THR A 108 33.23 -16.72 -51.47
N PRO A 109 34.45 -16.17 -51.28
CA PRO A 109 34.65 -14.77 -50.90
C PRO A 109 34.04 -13.74 -51.87
N VAL A 110 33.69 -14.17 -53.08
CA VAL A 110 33.07 -13.35 -54.13
C VAL A 110 31.57 -13.15 -53.83
N ALA A 111 30.85 -14.19 -53.42
CA ALA A 111 29.43 -14.12 -53.09
C ALA A 111 29.16 -13.28 -51.83
N LEU A 112 30.15 -13.17 -50.93
CA LEU A 112 30.09 -12.35 -49.72
C LEU A 112 30.30 -10.85 -50.00
N LYS A 113 30.85 -10.48 -51.16
CA LYS A 113 31.17 -9.09 -51.50
C LYS A 113 29.94 -8.31 -51.99
N ASP A 114 28.96 -9.02 -52.55
CA ASP A 114 27.70 -8.45 -53.06
C ASP A 114 26.61 -8.35 -51.98
N LEU A 115 26.89 -8.86 -50.77
CA LEU A 115 25.99 -8.78 -49.61
C LEU A 115 26.36 -7.59 -48.71
N ASP A 116 25.36 -6.79 -48.35
CA ASP A 116 25.52 -5.73 -47.36
C ASP A 116 25.48 -6.33 -45.94
N ILE A 117 26.66 -6.59 -45.39
CA ILE A 117 26.84 -7.11 -44.03
C ILE A 117 27.06 -5.93 -43.10
N SER A 118 25.99 -5.47 -42.45
CA SER A 118 26.05 -4.39 -41.47
C SER A 118 26.20 -4.95 -40.06
N VAL A 119 27.31 -4.62 -39.40
CA VAL A 119 27.54 -5.01 -37.99
C VAL A 119 26.99 -3.90 -37.10
N GLU A 120 25.76 -4.11 -36.61
CA GLU A 120 25.14 -3.22 -35.63
C GLU A 120 25.34 -3.76 -34.23
N ASN A 121 26.17 -3.08 -33.43
CA ASN A 121 26.18 -3.34 -32.00
C ASN A 121 24.92 -2.69 -31.40
N PRO A 122 24.08 -3.43 -30.64
CA PRO A 122 22.97 -2.85 -29.90
C PRO A 122 23.51 -2.04 -28.70
N THR A 123 24.18 -0.93 -28.99
CA THR A 123 24.81 -0.05 -28.01
C THR A 123 24.16 1.31 -28.08
N GLY A 124 23.55 1.73 -26.96
CA GLY A 124 22.99 3.06 -26.84
C GLY A 124 21.94 3.15 -25.75
N TRP A 125 21.69 4.37 -25.29
CA TRP A 125 20.64 4.67 -24.31
C TRP A 125 19.25 4.19 -24.77
N GLY A 126 18.97 4.19 -26.08
CA GLY A 126 17.71 3.68 -26.64
C GLY A 126 17.50 2.19 -26.43
N TYR A 127 18.54 1.36 -26.60
CA TYR A 127 18.46 -0.09 -26.35
C TYR A 127 18.26 -0.38 -24.86
N TRP A 128 19.02 0.29 -23.98
CA TRP A 128 18.84 0.15 -22.54
C TRP A 128 17.48 0.65 -22.07
N ALA A 129 17.00 1.77 -22.61
CA ALA A 129 15.67 2.30 -22.30
C ALA A 129 14.58 1.31 -22.74
N LEU A 130 14.60 0.79 -23.96
CA LEU A 130 13.58 -0.14 -24.44
C LEU A 130 13.55 -1.46 -23.64
N ASN A 131 14.69 -1.94 -23.16
CA ASN A 131 14.77 -3.18 -22.38
C ASN A 131 14.49 -2.97 -20.88
N LEU A 132 14.85 -1.83 -20.29
CA LEU A 132 14.69 -1.56 -18.85
C LEU A 132 13.39 -0.83 -18.50
N LEU A 133 12.82 -0.05 -19.41
CA LEU A 133 11.58 0.70 -19.19
C LEU A 133 10.41 -0.19 -18.74
N PRO A 134 10.21 -1.41 -19.30
CA PRO A 134 9.18 -2.33 -18.83
C PRO A 134 9.35 -2.76 -17.38
N PHE A 135 10.58 -2.83 -16.88
CA PHE A 135 10.88 -3.19 -15.48
C PHE A 135 10.86 -1.96 -14.54
N LEU A 136 11.26 -0.80 -15.05
CA LEU A 136 11.29 0.45 -14.29
C LEU A 136 9.89 1.02 -14.06
N LEU A 137 8.96 0.88 -15.01
CA LEU A 137 7.61 1.44 -14.90
C LEU A 137 6.83 0.86 -13.68
N PRO A 138 6.79 -0.48 -13.43
CA PRO A 138 6.19 -1.04 -12.23
C PRO A 138 6.86 -0.56 -10.93
N ILE A 139 8.19 -0.47 -10.90
CA ILE A 139 8.94 -0.03 -9.72
C ILE A 139 8.63 1.45 -9.42
N ALA A 140 8.70 2.31 -10.43
CA ALA A 140 8.35 3.72 -10.32
C ALA A 140 6.90 3.91 -9.88
N PHE A 141 5.98 3.08 -10.38
CA PHE A 141 4.58 3.10 -9.95
C PHE A 141 4.41 2.70 -8.48
N ILE A 142 5.09 1.66 -8.00
CA ILE A 142 5.06 1.26 -6.58
C ILE A 142 5.60 2.39 -5.70
N ILE A 143 6.72 3.01 -6.10
CA ILE A 143 7.31 4.15 -5.38
C ILE A 143 6.33 5.33 -5.35
N PHE A 144 5.72 5.65 -6.50
CA PHE A 144 4.71 6.71 -6.61
C PHE A 144 3.48 6.45 -5.75
N LEU A 145 2.98 5.21 -5.75
CA LEU A 145 1.83 4.78 -4.96
C LEU A 145 2.15 4.89 -3.47
N PHE A 146 3.32 4.41 -3.03
CA PHE A 146 3.76 4.52 -1.65
C PHE A 146 3.91 5.99 -1.20
N TRP A 147 4.49 6.83 -2.06
CA TRP A 147 4.58 8.26 -1.82
C TRP A 147 3.20 8.96 -1.77
N MET A 148 2.24 8.52 -2.59
CA MET A 148 0.87 9.03 -2.56
C MET A 148 0.13 8.60 -1.28
N ILE A 149 0.24 7.34 -0.87
CA ILE A 149 -0.37 6.82 0.37
C ILE A 149 0.20 7.55 1.58
N THR A 150 1.52 7.67 1.69
CA THR A 150 2.16 8.36 2.83
C THR A 150 1.77 9.84 2.92
N ARG A 151 1.42 10.48 1.80
CA ARG A 151 0.85 11.84 1.77
C ARG A 151 -0.61 11.91 2.23
N GLN A 152 -1.43 10.90 1.92
CA GLN A 152 -2.85 10.87 2.27
C GLN A 152 -3.13 10.33 3.68
N VAL A 153 -2.22 9.54 4.26
CA VAL A 153 -2.42 8.82 5.53
C VAL A 153 -2.20 9.67 6.79
N LYS A 154 -1.74 10.92 6.67
CA LYS A 154 -1.39 11.80 7.81
C LYS A 154 -2.51 12.13 8.82
N GLY A 155 -3.76 11.67 8.62
CA GLY A 155 -4.87 11.96 9.52
C GLY A 155 -5.73 10.77 10.01
N ALA A 156 -5.67 9.58 9.39
CA ALA A 156 -6.67 8.53 9.64
C ALA A 156 -6.12 7.11 9.89
N SER A 157 -4.93 6.75 9.38
CA SER A 157 -4.46 5.35 9.43
C SER A 157 -3.48 5.02 10.57
N MET A 158 -3.12 6.00 11.41
CA MET A 158 -2.50 5.74 12.72
C MET A 158 -3.37 4.87 13.64
N GLN A 159 -4.68 4.75 13.38
CA GLN A 159 -5.58 3.93 14.19
C GLN A 159 -5.34 2.41 14.06
N ALA A 160 -4.80 1.93 12.93
CA ALA A 160 -4.49 0.50 12.76
C ALA A 160 -3.26 0.09 13.60
N PHE A 161 -2.26 0.98 13.71
CA PHE A 161 -1.09 0.77 14.57
C PHE A 161 -1.39 1.02 16.07
N SER A 162 -2.47 1.73 16.41
CA SER A 162 -2.89 1.95 17.80
C SER A 162 -3.80 0.84 18.36
N PHE A 163 -3.98 -0.28 17.65
CA PHE A 163 -4.90 -1.37 18.05
C PHE A 163 -4.53 -2.02 19.40
N GLY A 164 -3.27 -1.93 19.83
CA GLY A 164 -2.80 -2.44 21.13
C GLY A 164 -2.79 -1.41 22.27
N GLN A 165 -3.12 -0.14 22.00
CA GLN A 165 -3.08 0.91 23.03
C GLN A 165 -4.46 1.11 23.68
N SER A 166 -4.49 1.16 25.00
CA SER A 166 -5.73 1.40 25.76
C SER A 166 -6.33 2.77 25.41
N LYS A 167 -7.61 2.77 25.03
CA LYS A 167 -8.40 3.99 24.79
C LYS A 167 -9.10 4.50 26.06
N ALA A 168 -8.57 4.17 27.24
CA ALA A 168 -9.16 4.59 28.51
C ALA A 168 -9.28 6.12 28.57
N ARG A 169 -10.43 6.61 29.05
CA ARG A 169 -10.69 8.05 29.15
C ARG A 169 -10.43 8.49 30.58
N MET A 170 -9.30 9.16 30.80
CA MET A 170 -8.99 9.73 32.11
C MET A 170 -9.77 11.04 32.34
N ILE A 171 -10.50 11.10 33.45
CA ILE A 171 -11.10 12.32 33.99
C ILE A 171 -10.16 12.84 35.07
N ASN A 172 -9.61 14.03 34.84
CA ASN A 172 -8.74 14.70 35.81
C ASN A 172 -9.57 15.27 36.96
N PRO A 173 -9.08 15.20 38.22
CA PRO A 173 -9.80 15.73 39.37
C PRO A 173 -9.98 17.25 39.35
N ASN A 174 -9.16 17.96 38.56
CA ASN A 174 -9.23 19.41 38.36
C ASN A 174 -10.23 19.84 37.26
N ASP A 175 -10.79 18.90 36.49
CA ASP A 175 -11.76 19.21 35.44
C ASP A 175 -13.15 19.47 36.03
N LYS A 176 -13.49 20.76 36.18
CA LYS A 176 -14.78 21.21 36.74
C LYS A 176 -15.98 20.79 35.90
N GLN A 177 -15.84 20.52 34.60
CA GLN A 177 -16.97 20.16 33.74
C GLN A 177 -17.38 18.68 33.88
N GLN A 178 -16.41 17.82 34.21
CA GLN A 178 -16.63 16.38 34.32
C GLN A 178 -16.67 15.87 35.76
N LYS A 179 -16.49 16.75 36.75
CA LYS A 179 -16.58 16.44 38.17
C LYS A 179 -18.03 16.16 38.59
N VAL A 180 -18.24 15.02 39.23
CA VAL A 180 -19.51 14.60 39.84
C VAL A 180 -19.25 14.39 41.33
N LEU A 181 -20.18 14.81 42.19
CA LEU A 181 -20.09 14.69 43.65
C LEU A 181 -21.25 13.85 44.20
N PHE A 182 -21.20 13.46 45.47
CA PHE A 182 -22.28 12.69 46.09
C PHE A 182 -23.60 13.45 46.14
N LYS A 183 -23.58 14.78 46.13
CA LYS A 183 -24.79 15.60 46.00
C LYS A 183 -25.52 15.40 44.66
N ASP A 184 -24.81 14.99 43.61
CA ASP A 184 -25.36 14.83 42.26
C ASP A 184 -25.97 13.42 42.05
N VAL A 185 -25.84 12.53 43.03
CA VAL A 185 -26.41 11.16 43.00
C VAL A 185 -27.64 11.12 43.90
N ALA A 186 -28.81 10.78 43.39
CA ALA A 186 -30.04 10.70 44.17
C ALA A 186 -30.42 9.25 44.53
N GLY A 187 -31.20 9.07 45.61
CA GLY A 187 -31.95 7.82 45.87
C GLY A 187 -31.17 6.63 46.45
N VAL A 188 -29.88 6.78 46.77
CA VAL A 188 -29.03 5.70 47.33
C VAL A 188 -28.31 6.18 48.60
N LYS A 189 -29.01 6.23 49.73
CA LYS A 189 -28.44 6.78 50.98
C LYS A 189 -27.52 5.77 51.65
N GLU A 190 -27.95 4.52 51.72
CA GLU A 190 -27.25 3.39 52.34
C GLU A 190 -25.91 3.16 51.64
N ALA A 191 -25.92 3.09 50.30
CA ALA A 191 -24.70 2.90 49.52
C ALA A 191 -23.73 4.08 49.66
N LYS A 192 -24.22 5.33 49.77
CA LYS A 192 -23.32 6.49 50.00
C LYS A 192 -22.63 6.39 51.35
N GLU A 193 -23.33 5.94 52.38
CA GLU A 193 -22.79 5.81 53.72
C GLU A 193 -21.65 4.79 53.77
N GLU A 194 -21.82 3.62 53.16
CA GLU A 194 -20.74 2.63 53.03
C GLU A 194 -19.57 3.15 52.17
N LEU A 195 -19.87 3.89 51.10
CA LEU A 195 -18.84 4.40 50.20
C LEU A 195 -18.08 5.62 50.77
N LEU A 196 -18.54 6.24 51.86
CA LEU A 196 -17.78 7.28 52.54
C LEU A 196 -16.45 6.75 53.09
N GLU A 197 -16.43 5.51 53.58
CA GLU A 197 -15.19 4.86 54.03
C GLU A 197 -14.20 4.72 52.86
N ILE A 198 -14.70 4.34 51.68
CA ILE A 198 -13.88 4.23 50.46
C ILE A 198 -13.34 5.59 50.03
N VAL A 199 -14.13 6.66 50.16
CA VAL A 199 -13.69 8.03 49.89
C VAL A 199 -12.58 8.45 50.86
N GLU A 200 -12.75 8.21 52.16
CA GLU A 200 -11.73 8.54 53.16
C GLU A 200 -10.44 7.75 52.92
N PHE A 201 -10.57 6.47 52.56
CA PHE A 201 -9.45 5.62 52.15
C PHE A 201 -8.69 6.21 50.96
N LEU A 202 -9.40 6.57 49.89
CA LEU A 202 -8.76 7.15 48.68
C LEU A 202 -8.11 8.51 48.95
N ARG A 203 -8.65 9.29 49.90
CA ARG A 203 -8.12 10.61 50.26
C ARG A 203 -6.89 10.52 51.17
N SER A 204 -6.82 9.52 52.05
CA SER A 204 -5.77 9.41 53.07
C SER A 204 -5.38 7.96 53.36
N PRO A 205 -4.77 7.25 52.39
CA PRO A 205 -4.46 5.83 52.52
C PRO A 205 -3.46 5.53 53.65
N ALA A 206 -2.56 6.48 53.98
CA ALA A 206 -1.58 6.32 55.05
C ALA A 206 -2.23 6.13 56.43
N LYS A 207 -3.39 6.77 56.69
CA LYS A 207 -4.11 6.64 57.97
C LYS A 207 -4.56 5.20 58.21
N PHE A 208 -5.03 4.52 57.16
CA PHE A 208 -5.50 3.14 57.25
C PHE A 208 -4.34 2.14 57.39
N LEU A 209 -3.22 2.38 56.69
CA LEU A 209 -2.01 1.55 56.82
C LEU A 209 -1.42 1.59 58.23
N ASN A 210 -1.42 2.76 58.88
CA ASN A 210 -0.88 2.93 60.23
C ASN A 210 -1.66 2.15 61.30
N ILE A 211 -2.95 1.90 61.07
CA ILE A 211 -3.83 1.16 61.99
C ILE A 211 -3.80 -0.35 61.66
N GLY A 212 -3.01 -0.76 60.65
CA GLY A 212 -2.93 -2.15 60.18
C GLY A 212 -4.18 -2.61 59.41
N ALA A 213 -5.01 -1.68 58.93
CA ALA A 213 -6.21 -2.01 58.19
C ALA A 213 -5.88 -2.56 56.79
N ARG A 214 -6.59 -3.61 56.36
CA ARG A 214 -6.40 -4.23 55.05
C ARG A 214 -7.06 -3.39 53.97
N ILE A 215 -6.28 -2.95 52.99
CA ILE A 215 -6.77 -2.16 51.86
C ILE A 215 -7.67 -3.00 50.93
N PRO A 216 -8.90 -2.56 50.65
CA PRO A 216 -9.74 -3.20 49.63
C PRO A 216 -9.14 -2.95 48.24
N LYS A 217 -8.97 -4.01 47.45
CA LYS A 217 -8.37 -3.93 46.10
C LYS A 217 -9.37 -3.56 45.01
N GLY A 218 -10.67 -3.67 45.29
CA GLY A 218 -11.73 -3.36 44.33
C GLY A 218 -13.10 -3.47 44.99
N VAL A 219 -14.05 -2.69 44.47
CA VAL A 219 -15.46 -2.70 44.89
C VAL A 219 -16.30 -3.04 43.67
N ILE A 220 -17.26 -3.95 43.84
CA ILE A 220 -18.20 -4.33 42.78
C ILE A 220 -19.55 -3.72 43.10
N LEU A 221 -20.03 -2.83 42.24
CA LEU A 221 -21.38 -2.27 42.34
C LEU A 221 -22.33 -3.10 41.47
N MET A 222 -23.34 -3.72 42.08
CA MET A 222 -24.33 -4.56 41.38
C MET A 222 -25.71 -3.88 41.31
N GLY A 223 -26.51 -4.24 40.31
CA GLY A 223 -27.92 -3.81 40.20
C GLY A 223 -28.40 -3.72 38.74
N PRO A 224 -29.64 -3.29 38.49
CA PRO A 224 -30.20 -3.16 37.15
C PRO A 224 -29.50 -2.10 36.28
N PRO A 225 -29.57 -2.17 34.95
CA PRO A 225 -29.02 -1.14 34.07
C PRO A 225 -29.67 0.22 34.38
N GLY A 226 -28.90 1.31 34.36
CA GLY A 226 -29.41 2.65 34.65
C GLY A 226 -29.50 3.04 36.14
N ALA A 227 -29.21 2.12 37.08
CA ALA A 227 -29.23 2.41 38.52
C ALA A 227 -28.09 3.32 39.05
N GLY A 228 -27.42 4.08 38.18
CA GLY A 228 -26.41 5.05 38.60
C GLY A 228 -25.06 4.50 39.06
N LYS A 229 -24.74 3.20 38.85
CA LYS A 229 -23.44 2.60 39.25
C LYS A 229 -22.21 3.39 38.80
N THR A 230 -22.13 3.71 37.50
CA THR A 230 -21.02 4.50 36.94
C THR A 230 -21.04 5.94 37.46
N LEU A 231 -22.21 6.51 37.72
CA LEU A 231 -22.36 7.86 38.27
C LEU A 231 -21.85 7.90 39.72
N LEU A 232 -22.16 6.87 40.51
CA LEU A 232 -21.69 6.70 41.88
C LEU A 232 -20.17 6.51 41.93
N ALA A 233 -19.61 5.69 41.02
CA ALA A 233 -18.16 5.51 40.91
C ALA A 233 -17.42 6.84 40.57
N ARG A 234 -17.98 7.65 39.66
CA ARG A 234 -17.46 8.99 39.36
C ARG A 234 -17.57 9.93 40.56
N ALA A 235 -18.66 9.83 41.32
CA ALA A 235 -18.86 10.63 42.51
C ALA A 235 -17.84 10.31 43.61
N ILE A 236 -17.51 9.03 43.83
CA ILE A 236 -16.46 8.60 44.77
C ILE A 236 -15.11 9.26 44.40
N ALA A 237 -14.72 9.18 43.13
CA ALA A 237 -13.46 9.79 42.66
C ALA A 237 -13.48 11.33 42.80
N GLY A 238 -14.63 11.95 42.54
CA GLY A 238 -14.83 13.39 42.70
C GLY A 238 -14.76 13.89 44.15
N GLU A 239 -15.29 13.11 45.10
CA GLU A 239 -15.20 13.38 46.55
C GLU A 239 -13.77 13.18 47.07
N ALA A 240 -13.10 12.10 46.63
CA ALA A 240 -11.73 11.79 47.03
C ALA A 240 -10.67 12.64 46.31
N HIS A 241 -11.04 13.41 45.28
CA HIS A 241 -10.14 14.23 44.46
C HIS A 241 -9.03 13.41 43.76
N VAL A 242 -9.37 12.21 43.30
CA VAL A 242 -8.45 11.31 42.56
C VAL A 242 -8.87 11.17 41.09
N PRO A 243 -7.94 10.85 40.17
CA PRO A 243 -8.28 10.58 38.77
C PRO A 243 -9.25 9.40 38.61
N PHE A 244 -10.16 9.48 37.64
CA PHE A 244 -11.08 8.40 37.26
C PHE A 244 -10.79 7.93 35.83
N PHE A 245 -10.82 6.63 35.58
CA PHE A 245 -10.43 6.00 34.30
C PHE A 245 -11.61 5.36 33.57
#